data_AF-A0A6G0VLL4-F1
#
_entry.id   AF-A0A6G0VLL4-F1
#
_cell.length_a   1.000
_cell.length_b   1.000
_cell.length_c   1.000
_cell.angle_alpha   90.00
_cell.angle_beta   90.00
_cell.angle_gamma   90.00
#
_symmetry.space_group_name_H-M   'P 1'
#
loop_
_entity.id
_entity.type
_entity.pdbx_description
1 polymer ?
#
loop_
_entity_poly.entity_id
_entity_poly.type
_entity_poly.pdbx_seq_one_letter_code
_entity_poly.pdbx_strand_id
1 'polypeptide(L)' 'MITALAFVPPEDVVAYFEILSIEIEAVFPSLQPILDWLESHYIGMLRREGVRRIPAFPIPTWNLYREILLSNNTHYLIKY' A
#
# COMPACT_ATOMS: atom_id res chain seq x y z
N MET A 1 -0.51 3.84 10.14
CA MET A 1 -1.03 4.98 9.33
C MET A 1 -1.03 4.56 7.87
N ILE A 2 -2.14 4.78 7.15
CA ILE A 2 -2.37 4.32 5.76
C ILE A 2 -1.21 4.67 4.80
N THR A 3 -0.62 5.86 4.96
CA THR A 3 0.52 6.32 4.15
C THR A 3 1.75 5.42 4.23
N ALA A 4 1.88 4.62 5.28
CA ALA A 4 2.98 3.66 5.42
C ALA A 4 3.00 2.60 4.32
N LEU A 5 1.85 2.32 3.68
CA LEU A 5 1.75 1.37 2.56
C LEU A 5 2.64 1.76 1.37
N ALA A 6 2.93 3.05 1.19
CA ALA A 6 3.84 3.51 0.13
C ALA A 6 5.28 3.00 0.32
N PHE A 7 5.65 2.56 1.52
CA PHE A 7 7.00 2.12 1.86
C PHE A 7 7.11 0.61 2.08
N VAL A 8 6.04 -0.14 1.82
CA VAL A 8 6.04 -1.61 1.84
C VAL A 8 6.53 -2.12 0.48
N PRO A 9 7.26 -3.25 0.40
CA PRO A 9 7.55 -3.90 -0.88
C PRO A 9 6.27 -4.05 -1.72
N PRO A 10 6.26 -3.69 -3.02
CA PRO A 10 5.05 -3.71 -3.85
C PRO A 10 4.23 -5.01 -3.78
N GLU A 11 4.92 -6.15 -3.70
CA GLU A 11 4.37 -7.49 -3.57
C GLU A 11 3.61 -7.73 -2.26
N ASP A 12 3.98 -7.02 -1.20
CA ASP A 12 3.44 -7.19 0.15
C ASP A 12 2.35 -6.16 0.49
N VAL A 13 2.24 -5.06 -0.29
CA VAL A 13 1.29 -3.95 -0.04
C VAL A 13 -0.13 -4.44 0.20
N VAL A 14 -0.59 -5.40 -0.60
CA VAL A 14 -1.94 -5.96 -0.48
C VAL A 14 -2.12 -6.65 0.87
N ALA A 15 -1.16 -7.49 1.28
CA ALA A 15 -1.25 -8.21 2.55
C ALA A 15 -1.26 -7.25 3.74
N TYR A 16 -0.42 -6.21 3.72
CA TYR A 16 -0.39 -5.19 4.77
C TYR A 16 -1.63 -4.30 4.77
N PHE A 17 -2.26 -4.05 3.62
CA PHE A 17 -3.55 -3.35 3.57
C PHE A 17 -4.65 -4.15 4.28
N GLU A 18 -4.72 -5.47 4.08
CA GLU A 18 -5.71 -6.32 4.76
C GLU A 18 -5.54 -6.30 6.29
N ILE A 19 -4.29 -6.43 6.77
CA ILE A 19 -3.97 -6.35 8.20
C ILE A 19 -4.38 -4.98 8.76
N LEU A 20 -3.98 -3.91 8.08
CA LEU A 20 -4.30 -2.55 8.50
C LEU A 20 -5.80 -2.27 8.51
N SER A 21 -6.55 -2.83 7.56
CA SER A 21 -7.99 -2.64 7.45
C SER A 21 -8.72 -3.24 8.65
N ILE A 22 -8.34 -4.46 9.07
CA ILE A 22 -8.88 -5.11 10.27
C ILE A 22 -8.62 -4.26 11.53
N GLU A 23 -7.39 -3.75 11.68
CA GLU A 23 -7.04 -2.90 12.83
C GLU A 23 -7.79 -1.57 12.83
N ILE A 24 -7.91 -0.92 11.67
CA ILE A 24 -8.61 0.36 11.54
C ILE A 24 -10.12 0.18 11.75
N GLU A 25 -10.74 -0.87 11.23
CA GLU A 25 -12.16 -1.14 11.45
C GLU A 25 -12.47 -1.31 12.96
N ALA A 26 -11.59 -2.02 13.68
CA ALA A 26 -11.74 -2.25 15.11
C ALA A 26 -11.57 -0.98 15.96
N VAL A 27 -10.64 -0.10 15.61
CA VAL A 27 -10.29 1.09 16.42
C VAL A 27 -11.01 2.35 15.96
N PHE A 28 -11.26 2.48 14.65
CA PHE A 28 -11.79 3.68 14.00
C PHE A 28 -12.81 3.30 12.90
N PRO A 29 -13.97 2.71 13.24
CA PRO A 29 -14.96 2.24 12.27
C PRO A 29 -15.50 3.36 11.35
N SER A 30 -15.43 4.62 11.79
CA SER A 30 -15.81 5.78 10.96
C SER A 30 -14.88 6.00 9.75
N LEU A 31 -13.70 5.37 9.72
CA LEU A 31 -12.77 5.42 8.59
C LEU A 31 -13.06 4.37 7.52
N GLN A 32 -14.06 3.49 7.69
CA GLN A 32 -14.41 2.48 6.70
C GLN A 32 -14.59 3.05 5.27
N PRO A 33 -15.28 4.19 5.06
CA PRO A 33 -15.41 4.75 3.72
C PRO A 33 -14.07 5.14 3.06
N ILE A 34 -13.06 5.46 3.87
CA ILE A 34 -11.70 5.77 3.37
C ILE A 34 -10.98 4.48 2.98
N LEU A 35 -11.16 3.39 3.74
CA LEU A 35 -10.63 2.08 3.37
C LEU A 35 -11.26 1.57 2.08
N ASP A 36 -12.58 1.67 1.94
CA ASP A 36 -13.31 1.28 0.73
C ASP A 36 -12.84 2.09 -0.49
N TRP A 37 -12.64 3.40 -0.32
CA TRP A 37 -12.10 4.26 -1.36
C TRP A 37 -10.66 3.88 -1.73
N LEU A 38 -9.81 3.61 -0.75
CA LEU A 38 -8.43 3.19 -0.97
C LEU A 38 -8.37 1.84 -1.69
N GLU A 39 -9.17 0.87 -1.27
CA GLU A 39 -9.21 -0.45 -1.89
C GLU A 39 -9.66 -0.36 -3.35
N SER A 40 -10.72 0.41 -3.62
CA SER A 40 -11.26 0.55 -4.98
C SER A 40 -10.33 1.27 -5.95
N HIS A 41 -9.51 2.22 -5.48
CA HIS A 41 -8.69 3.09 -6.34
C HIS A 41 -7.20 2.76 -6.36
N TYR A 42 -6.64 2.16 -5.31
CA TYR A 42 -5.19 1.96 -5.15
C TYR A 42 -4.76 0.50 -4.96
N ILE A 43 -5.60 -0.33 -4.34
CA ILE A 43 -5.26 -1.73 -4.02
C ILE A 43 -5.87 -2.71 -5.05
N GLY A 44 -7.12 -2.47 -5.42
CA GLY A 44 -7.94 -3.36 -6.23
C GLY A 44 -8.83 -4.25 -5.38
N MET A 45 -10.15 -4.07 -5.50
CA MET A 45 -11.14 -4.89 -4.78
C MET A 45 -11.00 -6.38 -5.10
N LEU A 46 -10.98 -7.22 -4.07
CA LEU A 46 -11.03 -8.66 -4.20
C LEU A 46 -12.43 -9.10 -4.67
N ARG A 47 -12.50 -9.83 -5.78
CA ARG A 47 -13.76 -10.40 -6.26
C ARG A 47 -13.98 -11.81 -5.70
N ARG A 48 -15.22 -12.31 -5.85
CA ARG A 48 -15.62 -13.66 -5.43
C ARG A 48 -14.77 -14.76 -6.08
N GLU A 49 -14.23 -14.51 -7.26
CA GLU A 49 -13.38 -15.44 -8.00
C GLU A 49 -11.93 -15.48 -7.49
N GLY A 50 -11.60 -14.75 -6.42
CA GLY A 50 -10.25 -14.69 -5.84
C GLY A 50 -9.29 -13.76 -6.59
N VAL A 51 -9.76 -13.06 -7.62
CA VAL A 51 -8.95 -12.14 -8.43
C VAL A 51 -9.25 -10.70 -8.05
N ARG A 52 -8.20 -9.91 -7.84
CA ARG A 52 -8.34 -8.46 -7.60
C ARG A 52 -8.57 -7.72 -8.90
N ARG A 53 -9.47 -6.74 -8.88
CA ARG A 53 -9.62 -5.78 -9.98
C ARG A 53 -8.34 -4.97 -10.12
N ILE A 54 -7.92 -4.66 -11.35
CA ILE A 54 -6.88 -3.66 -11.58
C ILE A 54 -7.40 -2.29 -11.10
N PRO A 55 -6.74 -1.64 -10.13
CA PRO A 55 -7.16 -0.34 -9.59
C PRO A 55 -6.84 0.80 -10.58
N ALA A 56 -7.48 1.96 -10.38
CA ALA A 56 -7.23 3.16 -11.20
C ALA A 56 -5.79 3.68 -11.03
N PHE A 57 -5.20 3.51 -9.85
CA PHE A 57 -3.83 3.85 -9.51
C PHE A 57 -3.09 2.59 -9.06
N PRO A 58 -2.52 1.81 -9.99
CA PRO A 58 -1.76 0.59 -9.68
C PRO A 58 -0.61 0.84 -8.69
N ILE A 59 -0.35 -0.11 -7.80
CA ILE A 59 0.72 -0.04 -6.77
C ILE A 59 2.06 0.53 -7.32
N PRO A 60 2.57 0.09 -8.49
CA PRO A 60 3.83 0.61 -9.02
C PRO A 60 3.84 2.12 -9.31
N THR A 61 2.68 2.77 -9.45
CA THR A 61 2.61 4.20 -9.80
C THR A 61 2.75 5.12 -8.58
N TRP A 62 2.61 4.59 -7.36
CA TRP A 62 2.64 5.39 -6.12
C TRP A 62 3.54 4.82 -5.02
N ASN A 63 4.03 3.59 -5.16
CA ASN A 63 4.93 2.97 -4.20
C ASN A 63 6.34 3.59 -4.26
N LEU A 64 6.89 3.91 -3.08
CA LEU A 64 8.16 4.59 -2.88
C LEU A 64 9.27 3.66 -2.36
N TYR A 65 8.99 2.37 -2.15
CA TYR A 65 9.94 1.42 -1.55
C TYR A 65 11.28 1.39 -2.29
N ARG A 66 11.24 1.26 -3.62
CA ARG A 66 12.45 1.22 -4.46
C ARG A 66 13.24 2.53 -4.40
N GLU A 67 12.56 3.67 -4.49
CA GLU A 67 13.21 4.98 -4.47
C GLU A 67 13.97 5.21 -3.16
N ILE A 68 13.38 4.80 -2.04
CA ILE A 68 14.03 4.90 -0.73
C ILE A 68 15.22 3.97 -0.60
N LEU A 69 15.11 2.74 -1.10
CA LEU A 69 16.26 1.82 -1.11
C LEU A 69 17.41 2.40 -1.93
N LEU A 70 17.13 2.99 -3.10
CA LEU A 70 18.14 3.60 -3.95
C LEU A 70 18.74 4.86 -3.31
N SER A 71 17.93 5.71 -2.68
CA SER A 71 18.43 6.91 -1.98
C SER A 71 19.31 6.54 -0.79
N ASN A 72 18.92 5.49 -0.06
CA ASN A 72 19.72 4.99 1.05
C ASN A 72 21.05 4.41 0.55
N ASN A 73 21.04 3.67 -0.57
CA ASN A 73 22.25 3.08 -1.14
C ASN A 73 23.21 4.14 -1.71
N THR A 74 22.68 5.20 -2.33
CA THR A 74 23.51 6.33 -2.83
C THR A 74 24.15 7.13 -1.70
N HIS A 75 23.54 7.20 -0.52
CA HIS A 75 24.15 7.84 0.65
C HIS A 75 25.43 7.13 1.13
N TYR A 76 25.60 5.83 0.86
CA TYR A 76 26.82 5.07 1.16
C TYR A 76 27.91 5.24 0.11
N LEU A 77 27.56 5.59 -1.14
CA LEU A 77 28.52 5.71 -2.25
C LEU A 77 29.21 7.08 -2.33
N ILE A 78 28.69 8.11 -1.67
CA ILE A 78 29.25 9.48 -1.68
C ILE A 78 30.16 9.74 -0.46
N LYS A 79 30.35 8.74 0.42
CA LYS A 79 31.18 8.84 1.64
C LYS A 79 32.62 8.34 1.50
N TYR A 80 33.09 8.10 0.28
CA TYR A 80 34.48 7.72 -0.04
C TYR A 80 34.99 8.56 -1.21
#